data_AF-A0A7S2FKF0-F1
#
_entry.id   AF-A0A7S2FKF0-F1
#
_cell.length_a   1.000
_cell.length_b   1.000
_cell.length_c   1.000
_cell.angle_alpha   90.00
_cell.angle_beta   90.00
_cell.angle_gamma   90.00
#
_symmetry.space_group_name_H-M   'P 1'
#
loop_
_entity.id
_entity.type
_entity.pdbx_description
1 polymer ?
#
loop_
_entity_poly.entity_id
_entity_poly.type
_entity_poly.pdbx_seq_one_letter_code
_entity_poly.pdbx_strand_id
1 'polypeptide(L)'
;MRCSLFGHGYAVNEVKIHPSRPSLLLSASKDESLRLWNIHTQTLVVVCAGDGGHRSEVLSIDWHLDAAANGKFVSCGMDNALKIWSLKKHNALMDASETFDAFGDAASRGDNYDDDDDDDDGKRASKRSKRPSLFPTRYVSRPIFSTTKVHSNYIDCVRWFGDLLLSKSVDSKILLWRPDEKGPTKRRGDVRVLQEFQFEQCNLWFIRFSLDPRLRRLCIGNRVGTMFVWSVPGTRNGGGAGAGTSDDMAPRSSSGRTRSVEDLTAGRTSTGEAVVYAPAPLVKLKTQQCKLPIRQTAISSDLSIVLGVSEDGTIWRYSNVSSE
;
A
#
# COMPACT_ATOMS: atom_id res chain seq x y z
N MET A 1 -17.14 18.42 14.72
CA MET A 1 -16.09 18.14 15.73
C MET A 1 -14.76 17.97 15.01
N ARG A 2 -13.66 18.48 15.57
CA ARG A 2 -12.30 18.33 15.03
C ARG A 2 -11.50 17.46 16.00
N CYS A 3 -10.95 16.35 15.54
CA CYS A 3 -10.01 15.53 16.30
C CYS A 3 -8.61 15.62 15.65
N SER A 4 -7.56 15.33 16.42
CA SER A 4 -6.18 15.32 15.91
C SER A 4 -5.41 14.20 16.58
N LEU A 5 -4.87 13.28 15.78
CA LEU A 5 -4.13 12.12 16.26
C LEU A 5 -2.64 12.48 16.37
N PHE A 6 -2.13 12.59 17.60
CA PHE A 6 -0.75 12.97 17.87
C PHE A 6 0.11 11.73 18.11
N GLY A 7 1.31 11.70 17.51
CA GLY A 7 2.34 10.74 17.90
C GLY A 7 3.49 10.59 16.91
N HIS A 8 3.27 10.72 15.61
CA HIS A 8 4.37 10.71 14.64
C HIS A 8 5.35 11.85 14.90
N GLY A 9 6.65 11.58 14.74
CA GLY A 9 7.73 12.54 14.96
C GLY A 9 8.00 13.45 13.76
N TYR A 10 7.55 13.05 12.57
CA TYR A 10 7.75 13.77 11.31
C TYR A 10 6.54 13.63 10.38
N ALA A 11 6.66 14.18 9.16
CA ALA A 11 5.61 14.15 8.14
C ALA A 11 5.05 12.75 7.90
N VAL A 12 3.73 12.67 7.69
CA VAL A 12 3.03 11.43 7.31
C VAL A 12 2.94 11.41 5.79
N ASN A 13 3.49 10.36 5.16
CA ASN A 13 3.62 10.24 3.71
C ASN A 13 2.45 9.51 3.05
N GLU A 14 1.81 8.57 3.76
CA GLU A 14 0.62 7.85 3.30
C GLU A 14 -0.24 7.39 4.48
N VAL A 15 -1.56 7.33 4.26
CA VAL A 15 -2.54 6.74 5.19
C VAL A 15 -3.47 5.78 4.45
N LYS A 16 -3.89 4.70 5.12
CA LYS A 16 -4.82 3.70 4.59
C LYS A 16 -5.77 3.21 5.66
N ILE A 17 -7.08 3.32 5.41
CA ILE A 17 -8.11 2.72 6.26
C ILE A 17 -8.06 1.19 6.11
N HIS A 18 -8.24 0.47 7.22
CA HIS A 18 -8.30 -0.97 7.22
C HIS A 18 -9.54 -1.46 6.43
N PRO A 19 -9.39 -2.45 5.52
CA PRO A 19 -10.43 -2.79 4.54
C PRO A 19 -11.74 -3.31 5.15
N SER A 20 -11.67 -3.99 6.31
CA SER A 20 -12.85 -4.52 7.00
C SER A 20 -13.18 -3.82 8.33
N ARG A 21 -12.35 -2.86 8.77
CA ARG A 21 -12.51 -2.17 10.07
C ARG A 21 -12.31 -0.67 9.89
N PRO A 22 -13.34 0.08 9.47
CA PRO A 22 -13.20 1.47 9.06
C PRO A 22 -12.72 2.44 10.15
N SER A 23 -12.84 2.05 11.42
CA SER A 23 -12.29 2.77 12.58
C SER A 23 -10.76 2.71 12.63
N LEU A 24 -10.12 1.75 11.96
CA LEU A 24 -8.67 1.59 11.99
C LEU A 24 -8.00 2.27 10.81
N LEU A 25 -6.99 3.10 11.09
CA LEU A 25 -6.17 3.80 10.11
C LEU A 25 -4.70 3.42 10.29
N LEU A 26 -4.05 2.98 9.21
CA LEU A 26 -2.60 2.79 9.16
C LEU A 26 -1.96 4.03 8.55
N SER A 27 -0.86 4.50 9.15
CA SER A 27 -0.05 5.61 8.63
C SER A 27 1.41 5.21 8.47
N ALA A 28 2.06 5.80 7.46
CA ALA A 28 3.48 5.68 7.16
C ALA A 28 4.13 7.06 7.24
N SER A 29 5.31 7.16 7.84
CA SER A 29 5.93 8.46 8.13
C SER A 29 7.42 8.52 7.79
N LYS A 30 7.87 9.76 7.61
CA LYS A 30 9.28 10.16 7.60
C LYS A 30 10.02 9.84 8.90
N ASP A 31 9.32 9.58 10.01
CA ASP A 31 9.92 9.14 11.28
C ASP A 31 10.33 7.66 11.32
N GLU A 32 10.42 7.01 10.15
CA GLU A 32 10.79 5.59 9.97
C GLU A 32 9.79 4.58 10.57
N SER A 33 8.67 5.07 11.14
CA SER A 33 7.66 4.24 11.78
C SER A 33 6.38 4.12 10.97
N LEU A 34 5.68 3.01 11.20
CA LEU A 34 4.30 2.82 10.81
C LEU A 34 3.44 2.80 12.06
N ARG A 35 2.23 3.36 12.00
CA ARG A 35 1.33 3.40 13.16
C ARG A 35 -0.09 3.03 12.80
N LEU A 36 -0.70 2.19 13.62
CA LEU A 36 -2.11 1.84 13.55
C LEU A 36 -2.87 2.62 14.61
N TRP A 37 -3.91 3.32 14.19
CA TRP A 37 -4.74 4.16 15.03
C TRP A 37 -6.18 3.66 15.00
N ASN A 38 -6.89 3.80 16.10
CA ASN A 38 -8.34 3.86 16.07
C ASN A 38 -8.76 5.33 15.99
N ILE A 39 -9.41 5.72 14.90
CA ILE A 39 -9.79 7.11 14.64
C ILE A 39 -11.05 7.53 15.42
N HIS A 40 -11.85 6.56 15.87
CA HIS A 40 -13.06 6.82 16.65
C HIS A 40 -12.69 7.11 18.11
N THR A 41 -11.93 6.22 18.73
CA THR A 41 -11.46 6.36 20.12
C THR A 41 -10.19 7.21 20.24
N GLN A 42 -9.62 7.63 19.12
CA GLN A 42 -8.41 8.45 19.02
C GLN A 42 -7.18 7.77 19.68
N THR A 43 -7.15 6.45 19.67
CA THR A 43 -6.08 5.66 20.31
C THR A 43 -4.99 5.28 19.32
N LEU A 44 -3.75 5.31 19.80
CA LEU A 44 -2.63 4.66 19.10
C LEU A 44 -2.63 3.19 19.51
N VAL A 45 -2.85 2.28 18.55
CA VAL A 45 -3.03 0.85 18.83
C VAL A 45 -1.70 0.11 18.70
N VAL A 46 -0.99 0.32 17.59
CA VAL A 46 0.28 -0.36 17.29
C VAL A 46 1.28 0.63 16.69
N VAL A 47 2.55 0.50 17.08
CA VAL A 47 3.70 1.12 16.42
C VAL A 47 4.58 0.04 15.83
N CYS A 48 4.82 0.06 14.51
CA CYS A 48 5.80 -0.80 13.87
C CYS A 48 7.10 -0.03 13.63
N ALA A 49 8.13 -0.32 14.43
CA ALA A 49 9.43 0.35 14.43
C ALA A 49 10.48 -0.51 15.18
N GLY A 50 11.76 -0.13 15.13
CA GLY A 50 12.83 -0.80 15.86
C GLY A 50 13.75 -1.67 14.98
N ASP A 51 14.34 -2.71 15.56
CA ASP A 51 15.42 -3.51 14.95
C ASP A 51 15.06 -4.22 13.63
N GLY A 52 13.79 -4.55 13.36
CA GLY A 52 13.36 -5.05 12.06
C GLY A 52 12.60 -4.04 11.21
N GLY A 53 12.38 -2.82 11.74
CA GLY A 53 11.67 -1.72 11.10
C GLY A 53 12.38 -1.15 9.88
N HIS A 54 11.78 -0.10 9.31
CA HIS A 54 12.44 0.68 8.27
C HIS A 54 13.68 1.41 8.85
N ARG A 55 14.58 1.82 7.95
CA ARG A 55 15.83 2.53 8.28
C ARG A 55 15.92 3.91 7.65
N SER A 56 14.81 4.35 7.07
CA SER A 56 14.62 5.64 6.44
C SER A 56 13.12 5.85 6.26
N GLU A 57 12.74 6.95 5.62
CA GLU A 57 11.35 7.37 5.45
C GLU A 57 10.48 6.28 4.83
N VAL A 58 9.31 6.04 5.43
CA VAL A 58 8.32 5.11 4.87
C VAL A 58 7.43 5.91 3.92
N LEU A 59 7.40 5.53 2.64
CA LEU A 59 6.79 6.31 1.56
C LEU A 59 5.43 5.77 1.14
N SER A 60 5.24 4.45 1.24
CA SER A 60 3.99 3.83 0.84
C SER A 60 3.61 2.59 1.65
N ILE A 61 2.30 2.39 1.80
CA ILE A 61 1.65 1.27 2.51
C ILE A 61 0.43 0.77 1.74
N ASP A 62 0.12 -0.51 1.91
CA ASP A 62 -1.14 -1.09 1.43
C ASP A 62 -1.59 -2.29 2.26
N TRP A 63 -2.90 -2.39 2.49
CA TRP A 63 -3.51 -3.52 3.20
C TRP A 63 -3.70 -4.69 2.25
N HIS A 64 -3.48 -5.90 2.77
CA HIS A 64 -3.93 -7.10 2.08
C HIS A 64 -5.46 -7.15 2.13
N LEU A 65 -6.11 -7.37 1.00
CA LEU A 65 -7.58 -7.30 0.91
C LEU A 65 -8.29 -8.58 1.36
N ASP A 66 -7.60 -9.72 1.35
CA ASP A 66 -8.16 -10.97 1.89
C ASP A 66 -8.47 -10.83 3.40
N ALA A 67 -9.75 -11.01 3.75
CA ALA A 67 -10.22 -11.00 5.12
C ALA A 67 -9.49 -12.04 6.00
N ALA A 68 -9.11 -13.19 5.43
CA ALA A 68 -8.36 -14.22 6.15
C ALA A 68 -6.91 -13.81 6.45
N ALA A 69 -6.36 -12.84 5.72
CA ALA A 69 -5.01 -12.32 5.96
C ALA A 69 -4.91 -11.45 7.23
N ASN A 70 -6.05 -10.99 7.75
CA ASN A 70 -6.26 -10.51 9.12
C ASN A 70 -5.15 -9.60 9.67
N GLY A 71 -5.11 -8.37 9.17
CA GLY A 71 -4.11 -7.38 9.57
C GLY A 71 -2.74 -7.55 8.90
N LYS A 72 -2.67 -8.22 7.75
CA LYS A 72 -1.47 -8.24 6.91
C LYS A 72 -1.41 -6.99 6.03
N PHE A 73 -0.24 -6.36 5.99
CA PHE A 73 -0.01 -5.19 5.14
C PHE A 73 1.43 -5.18 4.63
N VAL A 74 1.67 -4.37 3.60
CA VAL A 74 3.00 -4.14 3.03
C VAL A 74 3.40 -2.68 3.21
N SER A 75 4.69 -2.43 3.38
CA SER A 75 5.27 -1.10 3.42
C SER A 75 6.55 -1.03 2.58
N CYS A 76 6.87 0.16 2.09
CA CYS A 76 8.13 0.45 1.42
C CYS A 76 8.63 1.87 1.69
N GLY A 77 9.92 2.11 1.46
CA GLY A 77 10.53 3.39 1.80
C GLY A 77 11.84 3.72 1.09
N MET A 78 12.50 4.77 1.59
CA MET A 78 13.81 5.25 1.13
C MET A 78 14.99 4.35 1.52
N ASP A 79 14.76 3.34 2.37
CA ASP A 79 15.75 2.33 2.71
C ASP A 79 15.83 1.19 1.67
N ASN A 80 15.21 1.39 0.51
CA ASN A 80 15.04 0.42 -0.58
C ASN A 80 14.38 -0.89 -0.12
N ALA A 81 13.76 -0.90 1.05
CA ALA A 81 13.19 -2.10 1.63
C ALA A 81 11.69 -2.20 1.33
N LEU A 82 11.26 -3.41 1.00
CA LEU A 82 9.86 -3.83 1.05
C LEU A 82 9.69 -4.75 2.26
N LYS A 83 8.70 -4.45 3.10
CA LYS A 83 8.42 -5.21 4.32
C LYS A 83 6.96 -5.65 4.33
N ILE A 84 6.74 -6.93 4.64
CA ILE A 84 5.40 -7.46 4.89
C ILE A 84 5.26 -7.64 6.40
N TRP A 85 4.16 -7.12 6.94
CA TRP A 85 3.84 -7.14 8.35
C TRP A 85 2.59 -7.97 8.59
N SER A 86 2.45 -8.53 9.78
CA SER A 86 1.22 -9.20 10.21
C SER A 86 0.87 -8.75 11.63
N LEU A 87 -0.34 -8.27 11.79
CA LEU A 87 -0.89 -7.87 13.07
C LEU A 87 -1.86 -8.91 13.65
N LYS A 88 -1.91 -10.13 13.10
CA LYS A 88 -2.78 -11.21 13.55
C LYS A 88 -2.70 -11.48 15.06
N LYS A 89 -1.51 -11.35 15.66
CA LYS A 89 -1.29 -11.51 17.11
C LYS A 89 -1.86 -10.37 17.96
N HIS A 90 -2.29 -9.27 17.33
CA HIS A 90 -2.76 -8.05 17.98
C HIS A 90 -4.25 -7.77 17.69
N ASN A 91 -5.00 -8.72 17.14
CA ASN A 91 -6.43 -8.50 16.87
C ASN A 91 -7.24 -8.17 18.13
N ALA A 92 -7.00 -8.88 19.24
CA ALA A 92 -7.66 -8.58 20.51
C ALA A 92 -7.36 -7.15 20.98
N LEU A 93 -6.17 -6.62 20.68
CA LEU A 93 -5.83 -5.23 20.98
C LEU A 93 -6.59 -4.26 20.07
N MET A 94 -6.73 -4.60 18.79
CA MET A 94 -7.58 -3.81 17.88
C MET A 94 -9.03 -3.79 18.36
N ASP A 95 -9.57 -4.94 18.78
CA ASP A 95 -10.93 -5.05 19.34
C ASP A 95 -11.09 -4.20 20.59
N ALA A 96 -10.13 -4.27 21.53
CA ALA A 96 -10.12 -3.45 22.73
C ALA A 96 -10.08 -1.94 22.42
N SER A 97 -9.46 -1.55 21.30
CA SER A 97 -9.40 -0.13 20.90
C SER A 97 -10.76 0.45 20.48
N GLU A 98 -11.73 -0.38 20.08
CA GLU A 98 -13.04 0.09 19.59
C GLU A 98 -13.94 0.60 20.72
N THR A 99 -13.78 0.03 21.91
CA THR A 99 -14.60 0.35 23.10
C THR A 99 -13.82 1.13 24.14
N PHE A 100 -12.59 1.54 23.84
CA PHE A 100 -11.74 2.25 24.78
C PHE A 100 -12.28 3.66 25.06
N ASP A 101 -12.53 3.95 26.34
CA ASP A 101 -12.91 5.28 26.81
C ASP A 101 -11.82 5.81 27.75
N ALA A 102 -10.99 6.71 27.23
CA ALA A 102 -9.87 7.27 27.97
C ALA A 102 -10.29 7.96 29.29
N PHE A 103 -11.49 8.54 29.36
CA PHE A 103 -11.95 9.27 30.54
C PHE A 103 -12.53 8.33 31.60
N GLY A 104 -13.39 7.38 31.18
CA GLY A 104 -13.93 6.35 32.07
C GLY A 104 -12.87 5.38 32.59
N ASP A 105 -11.94 4.96 31.73
CA ASP A 105 -10.87 4.02 32.09
C ASP A 105 -9.81 4.64 32.99
N ALA A 106 -9.58 5.96 32.93
CA ALA A 106 -8.68 6.66 33.86
C ALA A 106 -9.30 6.82 35.25
N ALA A 107 -10.59 7.16 35.33
CA ALA A 107 -11.32 7.29 36.59
C ALA A 107 -11.36 5.96 37.36
N SER A 108 -11.47 4.82 36.66
CA SER A 108 -11.46 3.49 37.28
C SER A 108 -10.09 3.04 37.81
N ARG A 109 -8.99 3.64 37.33
CA ARG A 109 -7.62 3.35 37.82
C ARG A 109 -7.22 4.14 39.05
N GLY A 110 -8.02 5.13 39.47
CA GLY A 110 -7.71 5.99 40.62
C GLY A 110 -6.55 6.96 40.36
N ASP A 111 -6.26 7.25 39.09
CA ASP A 111 -5.25 8.25 38.71
C ASP A 111 -5.83 9.65 39.02
N ASN A 112 -5.50 10.21 40.19
CA ASN A 112 -5.88 11.58 40.57
C ASN A 112 -5.21 12.57 39.60
N TYR A 113 -6.02 13.33 38.88
CA TYR A 113 -5.57 14.42 38.02
C TYR A 113 -5.49 15.70 38.86
N ASP A 114 -4.32 15.99 39.41
CA ASP A 114 -4.03 17.32 39.96
C ASP A 114 -3.78 18.27 38.77
N ASP A 115 -4.75 19.12 38.48
CA ASP A 115 -4.65 20.26 37.56
C ASP A 115 -3.87 21.40 38.24
N ASP A 116 -2.56 21.22 38.45
CA ASP A 116 -1.66 22.30 38.86
C ASP A 116 -0.68 22.59 37.71
N ASP A 117 -1.02 23.54 36.86
CA ASP A 117 -0.09 24.23 35.95
C ASP A 117 -0.52 25.72 35.85
N ASP A 118 -0.47 26.41 37.00
CA ASP A 118 -0.25 27.86 37.06
C ASP A 118 1.27 28.10 36.93
N ASP A 119 1.73 28.62 35.79
CA ASP A 119 2.82 29.64 35.70
C ASP A 119 3.26 29.93 34.24
N ASP A 120 2.92 31.14 33.81
CA ASP A 120 3.78 32.23 33.30
C ASP A 120 4.86 32.03 32.19
N ASP A 121 4.87 33.04 31.33
CA ASP A 121 5.93 33.53 30.42
C ASP A 121 6.34 32.75 29.14
N GLY A 122 5.69 33.11 28.02
CA GLY A 122 6.40 33.83 26.95
C GLY A 122 7.39 33.09 26.02
N LYS A 123 7.56 31.77 26.09
CA LYS A 123 8.37 31.01 25.10
C LYS A 123 7.61 29.81 24.53
N ARG A 124 7.07 29.98 23.33
CA ARG A 124 6.23 29.02 22.60
C ARG A 124 7.05 27.87 21.98
N ALA A 125 7.80 27.14 22.80
CA ALA A 125 8.21 25.77 22.51
C ALA A 125 7.26 24.86 23.28
N SER A 126 6.37 24.18 22.55
CA SER A 126 5.41 23.19 23.07
C SER A 126 6.13 22.14 23.93
N LYS A 127 6.22 22.36 25.25
CA LYS A 127 6.43 21.31 26.25
C LYS A 127 5.18 20.44 26.27
N ARG A 128 5.07 19.55 25.29
CA ARG A 128 3.90 18.69 25.12
C ARG A 128 4.05 17.46 26.00
N SER A 129 3.17 17.36 26.99
CA SER A 129 2.81 16.20 27.81
C SER A 129 3.61 14.92 27.55
N LYS A 130 4.51 14.59 28.48
CA LYS A 130 5.13 13.25 28.64
C LYS A 130 4.15 12.25 29.27
N ARG A 131 2.82 12.45 29.19
CA ARG A 131 1.87 11.49 29.76
C ARG A 131 1.92 10.20 28.92
N PRO A 132 2.14 9.02 29.53
CA PRO A 132 2.06 7.76 28.82
C PRO A 132 0.65 7.58 28.24
N SER A 133 0.56 6.94 27.08
CA SER A 133 -0.74 6.60 26.49
C SER A 133 -1.51 5.71 27.46
N LEU A 134 -2.76 6.08 27.79
CA LEU A 134 -3.65 5.29 28.66
C LEU A 134 -4.03 3.94 28.04
N PHE A 135 -3.97 3.87 26.70
CA PHE A 135 -4.19 2.64 25.94
C PHE A 135 -2.88 1.82 25.87
N PRO A 136 -2.90 0.49 26.09
CA PRO A 136 -1.71 -0.36 26.10
C PRO A 136 -1.15 -0.59 24.68
N THR A 137 -0.63 0.47 24.07
CA THR A 137 -0.04 0.50 22.73
C THR A 137 1.05 -0.58 22.60
N ARG A 138 1.01 -1.38 21.53
CA ARG A 138 2.03 -2.40 21.28
C ARG A 138 3.05 -1.97 20.24
N TYR A 139 4.31 -2.36 20.48
CA TYR A 139 5.42 -2.16 19.57
C TYR A 139 5.74 -3.45 18.81
N VAL A 140 5.77 -3.38 17.48
CA VAL A 140 6.05 -4.51 16.59
C VAL A 140 7.33 -4.22 15.81
N SER A 141 8.43 -4.85 16.19
CA SER A 141 9.72 -4.56 15.55
C SER A 141 10.04 -5.46 14.36
N ARG A 142 9.43 -6.64 14.27
CA ARG A 142 9.80 -7.65 13.26
C ARG A 142 8.72 -7.81 12.19
N PRO A 143 9.01 -7.45 10.92
CA PRO A 143 8.16 -7.83 9.81
C PRO A 143 8.27 -9.35 9.56
N ILE A 144 7.20 -9.94 9.02
CA ILE A 144 7.20 -11.36 8.64
C ILE A 144 8.07 -11.63 7.41
N PHE A 145 8.28 -10.61 6.57
CA PHE A 145 9.19 -10.66 5.42
C PHE A 145 9.82 -9.29 5.20
N SER A 146 11.08 -9.26 4.77
CA SER A 146 11.82 -8.04 4.45
C SER A 146 12.79 -8.35 3.31
N THR A 147 12.86 -7.47 2.31
CA THR A 147 13.80 -7.60 1.19
C THR A 147 14.20 -6.22 0.68
N THR A 148 15.43 -6.10 0.21
CA THR A 148 15.95 -4.95 -0.56
C THR A 148 16.32 -5.36 -1.98
N LYS A 149 15.96 -6.58 -2.40
CA LYS A 149 16.42 -7.19 -3.66
C LYS A 149 15.51 -6.90 -4.85
N VAL A 150 14.37 -6.25 -4.64
CA VAL A 150 13.38 -5.99 -5.70
C VAL A 150 13.78 -4.76 -6.53
N HIS A 151 14.24 -3.69 -5.88
CA HIS A 151 14.63 -2.44 -6.51
C HIS A 151 15.99 -1.98 -5.99
N SER A 152 16.76 -1.32 -6.84
CA SER A 152 18.06 -0.73 -6.52
C SER A 152 17.97 0.66 -5.88
N ASN A 153 16.78 1.25 -5.85
CA ASN A 153 16.55 2.65 -5.52
C ASN A 153 15.25 2.81 -4.72
N TYR A 154 14.95 4.03 -4.27
CA TYR A 154 13.83 4.34 -3.39
C TYR A 154 12.51 3.80 -3.94
N ILE A 155 11.70 3.23 -3.05
CA ILE A 155 10.44 2.60 -3.42
C ILE A 155 9.33 3.48 -2.88
N ASP A 156 8.59 4.11 -3.77
CA ASP A 156 7.65 5.20 -3.44
C ASP A 156 6.18 4.80 -3.63
N CYS A 157 5.92 3.63 -4.21
CA CYS A 157 4.57 3.09 -4.32
C CYS A 157 4.57 1.56 -4.27
N VAL A 158 3.75 1.00 -3.39
CA VAL A 158 3.53 -0.45 -3.27
C VAL A 158 2.04 -0.75 -3.14
N ARG A 159 1.56 -1.81 -3.79
CA ARG A 159 0.17 -2.29 -3.71
C ARG A 159 0.12 -3.82 -3.67
N TRP A 160 -0.86 -4.35 -2.95
CA TRP A 160 -1.25 -5.75 -3.08
C TRP A 160 -1.97 -6.00 -4.40
N PHE A 161 -1.73 -7.18 -4.96
CA PHE A 161 -2.36 -7.68 -6.18
C PHE A 161 -2.72 -9.16 -5.98
N GLY A 162 -3.87 -9.41 -5.34
CA GLY A 162 -4.16 -10.72 -4.74
C GLY A 162 -3.08 -11.05 -3.70
N ASP A 163 -2.45 -12.21 -3.83
CA ASP A 163 -1.32 -12.65 -2.98
C ASP A 163 0.06 -12.15 -3.47
N LEU A 164 0.09 -11.36 -4.55
CA LEU A 164 1.30 -10.81 -5.16
C LEU A 164 1.47 -9.34 -4.78
N LEU A 165 2.65 -8.79 -5.08
CA LEU A 165 2.98 -7.40 -4.82
C LEU A 165 3.37 -6.68 -6.11
N LEU A 166 2.78 -5.51 -6.31
CA LEU A 166 3.24 -4.52 -7.26
C LEU A 166 4.03 -3.46 -6.51
N SER A 167 5.21 -3.12 -7.03
CA SER A 167 6.03 -2.06 -6.44
C SER A 167 6.74 -1.27 -7.52
N LYS A 168 6.81 0.04 -7.31
CA LYS A 168 7.44 1.01 -8.19
C LYS A 168 8.62 1.65 -7.47
N SER A 169 9.70 1.82 -8.20
CA SER A 169 10.84 2.63 -7.80
C SER A 169 11.02 3.84 -8.72
N VAL A 170 12.03 4.66 -8.48
CA VAL A 170 12.44 5.77 -9.37
C VAL A 170 13.07 5.25 -10.67
N ASP A 171 13.40 3.95 -10.74
CA ASP A 171 14.07 3.28 -11.87
C ASP A 171 13.14 3.01 -13.08
N SER A 172 12.08 3.82 -13.28
CA SER A 172 11.17 3.79 -14.45
C SER A 172 10.53 2.43 -14.77
N LYS A 173 10.35 1.60 -13.74
CA LYS A 173 9.70 0.29 -13.84
C LYS A 173 8.78 0.01 -12.65
N ILE A 174 7.69 -0.70 -12.93
CA ILE A 174 6.86 -1.34 -11.91
C ILE A 174 7.14 -2.84 -12.01
N LEU A 175 7.37 -3.49 -10.88
CA LEU A 175 7.59 -4.93 -10.82
C LEU A 175 6.40 -5.60 -10.13
N LEU A 176 5.89 -6.67 -10.74
CA LEU A 176 5.03 -7.66 -10.12
C LEU A 176 5.89 -8.80 -9.60
N TRP A 177 5.79 -9.12 -8.32
CA TRP A 177 6.68 -10.09 -7.68
C TRP A 177 6.01 -10.75 -6.47
N ARG A 178 6.67 -11.77 -5.93
CA ARG A 178 6.31 -12.40 -4.66
C ARG A 178 7.56 -12.87 -3.91
N PRO A 179 7.50 -13.04 -2.58
CA PRO A 179 8.52 -13.79 -1.84
C PRO A 179 8.76 -15.17 -2.46
N ASP A 180 10.01 -15.59 -2.59
CA ASP A 180 10.32 -16.93 -3.07
C ASP A 180 10.28 -17.93 -1.91
N GLU A 181 9.15 -18.63 -1.77
CA GLU A 181 8.95 -19.65 -0.74
C GLU A 181 9.38 -21.06 -1.18
N LYS A 182 9.63 -21.28 -2.49
CA LYS A 182 9.75 -22.64 -3.09
C LYS A 182 11.05 -22.88 -3.88
N GLY A 183 12.06 -22.02 -3.77
CA GLY A 183 13.37 -22.20 -4.42
C GLY A 183 14.32 -23.18 -3.71
N PRO A 184 15.31 -23.77 -4.43
CA PRO A 184 16.35 -24.63 -3.86
C PRO A 184 17.34 -23.85 -2.96
N THR A 185 17.50 -22.55 -3.19
CA THR A 185 18.36 -21.65 -2.41
C THR A 185 17.50 -20.79 -1.48
N LYS A 186 16.95 -21.37 -0.41
CA LYS A 186 16.07 -20.65 0.54
C LYS A 186 16.84 -19.64 1.39
N ARG A 187 17.17 -18.45 0.87
CA ARG A 187 17.69 -17.36 1.72
C ARG A 187 16.55 -16.44 2.13
N ARG A 188 16.57 -15.99 3.38
CA ARG A 188 15.59 -15.03 3.89
C ARG A 188 15.61 -13.76 3.01
N GLY A 189 14.44 -13.35 2.53
CA GLY A 189 14.30 -12.14 1.69
C GLY A 189 14.47 -12.37 0.19
N ASP A 190 14.58 -13.62 -0.27
CA ASP A 190 14.57 -13.92 -1.70
C ASP A 190 13.21 -13.63 -2.33
N VAL A 191 13.25 -13.18 -3.59
CA VAL A 191 12.10 -12.69 -4.34
C VAL A 191 12.07 -13.32 -5.71
N ARG A 192 10.87 -13.56 -6.22
CA ARG A 192 10.66 -13.92 -7.61
C ARG A 192 9.91 -12.79 -8.31
N VAL A 193 10.57 -12.16 -9.27
CA VAL A 193 9.95 -11.19 -10.19
C VAL A 193 9.21 -11.97 -11.28
N LEU A 194 7.96 -11.59 -11.54
CA LEU A 194 7.07 -12.25 -12.47
C LEU A 194 6.85 -11.41 -13.74
N GLN A 195 6.74 -10.10 -13.54
CA GLN A 195 6.44 -9.18 -14.62
C GLN A 195 7.10 -7.82 -14.39
N GLU A 196 7.51 -7.19 -15.48
CA GLU A 196 8.05 -5.84 -15.50
C GLU A 196 7.19 -4.95 -16.40
N PHE A 197 6.77 -3.81 -15.88
CA PHE A 197 6.06 -2.78 -16.64
C PHE A 197 6.99 -1.59 -16.80
N GLN A 198 7.56 -1.46 -17.99
CA GLN A 198 8.47 -0.36 -18.33
C GLN A 198 7.71 0.85 -18.84
N PHE A 199 8.12 2.03 -18.42
CA PHE A 199 7.50 3.28 -18.83
C PHE A 199 8.48 4.42 -18.79
N GLU A 200 8.32 5.37 -19.69
CA GLU A 200 9.33 6.39 -19.94
C GLU A 200 9.15 7.60 -19.03
N GLN A 201 10.27 8.26 -18.73
CA GLN A 201 10.31 9.57 -18.08
C GLN A 201 9.67 9.56 -16.68
N CYS A 202 9.97 8.54 -15.86
CA CYS A 202 9.52 8.43 -14.48
C CYS A 202 10.68 8.41 -13.46
N ASN A 203 11.79 9.07 -13.80
CA ASN A 203 12.87 9.35 -12.85
C ASN A 203 12.46 10.46 -11.86
N LEU A 204 11.33 10.27 -11.17
CA LEU A 204 10.80 11.16 -10.15
C LEU A 204 10.03 10.37 -9.10
N TRP A 205 10.35 10.62 -7.84
CA TRP A 205 9.63 10.17 -6.67
C TRP A 205 8.22 10.78 -6.55
N PHE A 206 7.38 10.11 -5.77
CA PHE A 206 5.97 10.43 -5.50
C PHE A 206 5.10 10.46 -6.76
N ILE A 207 5.32 9.50 -7.66
CA ILE A 207 4.37 9.17 -8.71
C ILE A 207 3.73 7.84 -8.34
N ARG A 208 2.45 7.87 -7.97
CA ARG A 208 1.71 6.68 -7.53
C ARG A 208 0.98 6.06 -8.70
N PHE A 209 1.14 4.75 -8.85
CA PHE A 209 0.27 3.97 -9.72
C PHE A 209 -1.04 3.62 -9.00
N SER A 210 -2.06 3.34 -9.78
CA SER A 210 -3.36 2.88 -9.31
C SER A 210 -3.77 1.60 -10.02
N LEU A 211 -4.49 0.75 -9.31
CA LEU A 211 -5.19 -0.41 -9.86
C LEU A 211 -6.68 -0.10 -9.95
N ASP A 212 -7.40 -0.67 -10.92
CA ASP A 212 -8.87 -0.67 -10.84
C ASP A 212 -9.34 -1.60 -9.71
N PRO A 213 -10.56 -1.40 -9.18
CA PRO A 213 -11.08 -2.20 -8.06
C PRO A 213 -11.15 -3.71 -8.31
N ARG A 214 -11.17 -4.15 -9.58
CA ARG A 214 -11.17 -5.58 -9.95
C ARG A 214 -9.78 -6.12 -10.28
N LEU A 215 -8.71 -5.34 -10.11
CA LEU A 215 -7.32 -5.76 -10.32
C LEU A 215 -7.05 -6.26 -11.76
N ARG A 216 -7.62 -5.60 -12.76
CA ARG A 216 -7.49 -5.90 -14.21
C ARG A 216 -6.63 -4.89 -14.96
N ARG A 217 -6.54 -3.66 -14.47
CA ARG A 217 -5.85 -2.54 -15.10
C ARG A 217 -4.92 -1.88 -14.09
N LEU A 218 -3.72 -1.61 -14.54
CA LEU A 218 -2.71 -0.80 -13.85
C LEU A 218 -2.57 0.50 -14.62
N CYS A 219 -2.58 1.63 -13.93
CA CYS A 219 -2.31 2.94 -14.52
C CYS A 219 -1.24 3.67 -13.72
N ILE A 220 -0.36 4.37 -14.41
CA ILE A 220 0.63 5.26 -13.81
C ILE A 220 0.85 6.49 -14.70
N GLY A 221 1.14 7.62 -14.06
CA GLY A 221 1.61 8.83 -14.71
C GLY A 221 3.13 8.86 -14.97
N ASN A 222 3.60 9.88 -15.68
CA ASN A 222 5.03 10.20 -15.77
C ASN A 222 5.27 11.70 -15.58
N ARG A 223 6.51 12.14 -15.77
CA ARG A 223 6.94 13.53 -15.55
C ARG A 223 6.43 14.54 -16.58
N VAL A 224 5.88 14.08 -17.71
CA VAL A 224 5.56 14.92 -18.87
C VAL A 224 4.11 14.78 -19.30
N GLY A 225 3.19 14.61 -18.34
CA GLY A 225 1.75 14.61 -18.61
C GLY A 225 1.23 13.35 -19.31
N THR A 226 2.05 12.30 -19.45
CA THR A 226 1.64 11.04 -20.08
C THR A 226 1.24 10.03 -19.03
N MET A 227 0.14 9.32 -19.27
CA MET A 227 -0.29 8.21 -18.45
C MET A 227 -0.23 6.92 -19.26
N PHE A 228 0.17 5.84 -18.61
CA PHE A 228 0.31 4.53 -19.20
C PHE A 228 -0.67 3.60 -18.51
N VAL A 229 -1.38 2.79 -19.31
CA VAL A 229 -2.34 1.81 -18.80
C VAL A 229 -1.95 0.44 -19.33
N TRP A 230 -1.94 -0.57 -18.48
CA TRP A 230 -1.72 -1.98 -18.86
C TRP A 230 -2.91 -2.83 -18.47
N SER A 231 -3.10 -3.92 -19.22
CA SER A 231 -3.82 -5.08 -18.71
C SER A 231 -2.91 -5.84 -17.76
N VAL A 232 -3.41 -6.15 -16.56
CA VAL A 232 -2.70 -7.00 -15.60
C VAL A 232 -3.35 -8.39 -15.63
N PRO A 233 -2.57 -9.48 -15.69
CA PRO A 233 -3.11 -10.84 -15.68
C PRO A 233 -3.90 -11.09 -14.40
N GLY A 234 -5.11 -11.67 -14.51
CA GLY A 234 -5.89 -12.02 -13.34
C GLY A 234 -5.20 -13.10 -12.51
N THR A 235 -5.28 -12.98 -11.18
CA THR A 235 -4.97 -14.07 -10.27
C THR A 235 -6.14 -15.06 -10.29
N ARG A 236 -5.92 -16.33 -10.66
CA ARG A 236 -6.91 -17.37 -10.32
C ARG A 236 -6.93 -17.46 -8.79
N ASN A 237 -8.06 -17.15 -8.18
CA ASN A 237 -8.27 -17.50 -6.76
C ASN A 237 -8.03 -19.02 -6.63
N GLY A 238 -7.04 -19.40 -5.84
CA GLY A 238 -6.84 -20.78 -5.45
C GLY A 238 -8.00 -21.25 -4.56
N GLY A 239 -8.72 -22.27 -4.99
CA GLY A 239 -9.35 -23.27 -4.13
C GLY A 239 -10.46 -22.81 -3.18
N GLY A 240 -11.63 -22.48 -3.72
CA GLY A 240 -12.91 -22.69 -3.01
C GLY A 240 -13.63 -23.87 -3.65
N ALA A 241 -13.76 -24.97 -2.91
CA ALA A 241 -14.63 -26.08 -3.30
C ALA A 241 -16.07 -25.59 -3.50
N GLY A 242 -16.79 -26.23 -4.42
CA GLY A 242 -17.96 -25.70 -5.08
C GLY A 242 -19.15 -25.35 -4.18
N ALA A 243 -19.88 -24.35 -4.62
CA ALA A 243 -21.33 -24.29 -4.52
C ALA A 243 -21.82 -23.66 -5.82
N GLY A 244 -22.35 -24.49 -6.71
CA GLY A 244 -22.97 -24.04 -7.93
C GLY A 244 -24.30 -23.36 -7.62
N THR A 245 -24.53 -22.21 -8.23
CA THR A 245 -25.88 -21.77 -8.60
C THR A 245 -25.79 -21.22 -10.00
N SER A 246 -26.50 -21.90 -10.90
CA SER A 246 -26.73 -21.54 -12.29
C SER A 246 -27.45 -20.21 -12.40
N ASP A 247 -26.96 -19.39 -13.32
CA ASP A 247 -27.68 -18.46 -14.20
C ASP A 247 -26.96 -17.11 -14.26
N ASP A 248 -26.12 -16.95 -15.29
CA ASP A 248 -26.11 -15.70 -16.05
C ASP A 248 -25.41 -15.91 -17.40
N MET A 249 -26.18 -15.64 -18.45
CA MET A 249 -25.85 -15.86 -19.86
C MET A 249 -24.90 -14.76 -20.35
N ALA A 250 -23.63 -15.08 -20.56
CA ALA A 250 -22.66 -14.15 -21.17
C ALA A 250 -22.73 -14.21 -22.71
N PRO A 251 -22.65 -13.06 -23.43
CA PRO A 251 -22.57 -13.06 -24.89
C PRO A 251 -21.22 -13.60 -25.35
N ARG A 252 -21.24 -14.46 -26.36
CA ARG A 252 -20.05 -14.98 -27.03
C ARG A 252 -19.45 -13.88 -27.92
N SER A 253 -18.29 -13.35 -27.56
CA SER A 253 -17.39 -12.68 -28.50
C SER A 253 -15.96 -13.21 -28.33
N SER A 254 -15.24 -13.30 -29.45
CA SER A 254 -13.98 -14.01 -29.69
C SER A 254 -12.95 -13.91 -28.57
N SER A 255 -12.66 -15.05 -27.93
CA SER A 255 -11.81 -15.18 -26.76
C SER A 255 -10.30 -15.10 -27.10
N GLY A 256 -9.72 -13.91 -26.95
CA GLY A 256 -8.31 -13.82 -26.58
C GLY A 256 -8.16 -14.36 -25.16
N ARG A 257 -7.59 -15.56 -24.99
CA ARG A 257 -7.41 -16.19 -23.67
C ARG A 257 -6.44 -15.35 -22.83
N THR A 258 -6.95 -14.61 -21.84
CA THR A 258 -6.11 -13.91 -20.85
C THR A 258 -5.29 -14.96 -20.10
N ARG A 259 -3.96 -14.93 -20.27
CA ARG A 259 -3.05 -15.85 -19.56
C ARG A 259 -3.13 -15.57 -18.06
N SER A 260 -3.15 -16.61 -17.23
CA SER A 260 -3.05 -16.45 -15.78
C SER A 260 -1.61 -16.05 -15.40
N VAL A 261 -1.41 -15.45 -14.22
CA VAL A 261 -0.05 -15.17 -13.73
C VAL A 261 0.78 -16.46 -13.71
N GLU A 262 0.19 -17.60 -13.33
CA GLU A 262 0.87 -18.89 -13.28
C GLU A 262 1.38 -19.34 -14.65
N ASP A 263 0.60 -19.11 -15.72
CA ASP A 263 1.00 -19.40 -17.10
C ASP A 263 2.21 -18.54 -17.54
N LEU A 264 2.29 -17.29 -17.06
CA LEU A 264 3.46 -16.43 -17.31
C LEU A 264 4.70 -16.91 -16.56
N THR A 265 4.52 -17.57 -15.41
CA THR A 265 5.64 -18.07 -14.58
C THR A 265 6.20 -19.43 -15.01
N ALA A 266 5.55 -20.10 -15.97
CA ALA A 266 5.91 -21.46 -16.37
C ALA A 266 7.12 -21.53 -17.34
N GLY A 267 7.46 -20.41 -18.00
CA GLY A 267 8.60 -20.33 -18.91
C GLY A 267 9.93 -20.24 -18.15
N ARG A 268 10.88 -21.12 -18.52
CA ARG A 268 12.30 -20.98 -18.13
C ARG A 268 13.13 -20.64 -19.36
N THR A 269 14.14 -19.81 -19.18
CA THR A 269 15.18 -19.57 -20.21
C THR A 269 16.01 -20.85 -20.41
N SER A 270 16.80 -20.90 -21.49
CA SER A 270 17.78 -21.98 -21.72
C SER A 270 18.81 -22.11 -20.58
N THR A 271 19.03 -21.04 -19.82
CA THR A 271 19.88 -20.99 -18.62
C THR A 271 19.17 -21.40 -17.33
N GLY A 272 17.87 -21.75 -17.39
CA GLY A 272 17.07 -22.18 -16.25
C GLY A 272 16.49 -21.05 -15.40
N GLU A 273 16.67 -19.79 -15.78
CA GLU A 273 16.11 -18.63 -15.11
C GLU A 273 14.62 -18.46 -15.43
N ALA A 274 13.85 -17.90 -14.49
CA ALA A 274 12.45 -17.60 -14.74
C ALA A 274 12.32 -16.48 -15.78
N VAL A 275 11.50 -16.68 -16.80
CA VAL A 275 11.23 -15.64 -17.80
C VAL A 275 10.42 -14.52 -17.14
N VAL A 276 10.96 -13.31 -17.14
CA VAL A 276 10.22 -12.10 -16.73
C VAL A 276 9.42 -11.60 -17.92
N TYR A 277 8.09 -11.56 -17.79
CA TYR A 277 7.22 -11.04 -18.84
C TYR A 277 7.20 -9.50 -18.81
N ALA A 278 7.31 -8.84 -19.97
CA ALA A 278 7.30 -7.38 -20.06
C ALA A 278 6.35 -6.90 -21.16
N PRO A 279 5.06 -6.67 -20.85
CA PRO A 279 4.11 -6.23 -21.87
C PRO A 279 4.27 -4.75 -22.20
N ALA A 280 3.97 -4.41 -23.45
CA ALA A 280 3.72 -3.02 -23.83
C ALA A 280 2.46 -2.47 -23.13
N PRO A 281 2.40 -1.15 -22.87
CA PRO A 281 1.17 -0.51 -22.42
C PRO A 281 0.01 -0.80 -23.39
N LEU A 282 -1.17 -1.06 -22.84
CA LEU A 282 -2.40 -1.16 -23.61
C LEU A 282 -2.71 0.19 -24.29
N VAL A 283 -2.54 1.28 -23.54
CA VAL A 283 -2.75 2.64 -24.06
C VAL A 283 -1.82 3.62 -23.36
N LYS A 284 -1.35 4.61 -24.13
CA LYS A 284 -0.63 5.79 -23.65
C LYS A 284 -1.54 7.01 -23.80
N LEU A 285 -2.04 7.53 -22.69
CA LEU A 285 -2.91 8.71 -22.66
C LEU A 285 -2.04 9.96 -22.55
N LYS A 286 -2.11 10.84 -23.54
CA LYS A 286 -1.32 12.07 -23.59
C LYS A 286 -2.17 13.21 -24.13
N THR A 287 -2.00 14.38 -23.56
CA THR A 287 -2.56 15.63 -24.05
C THR A 287 -1.44 16.62 -24.35
N GLN A 288 -1.66 17.53 -25.30
CA GLN A 288 -0.71 18.63 -25.56
C GLN A 288 -0.72 19.70 -24.46
N GLN A 289 -1.79 19.74 -23.67
CA GLN A 289 -2.01 20.75 -22.63
C GLN A 289 -1.24 20.44 -21.34
N CYS A 290 -0.97 19.16 -21.05
CA CYS A 290 -0.24 18.75 -19.85
C CYS A 290 1.20 18.37 -20.20
N LYS A 291 2.15 19.11 -19.62
CA LYS A 291 3.59 18.81 -19.70
C LYS A 291 4.22 18.60 -18.32
N LEU A 292 3.39 18.55 -17.29
CA LEU A 292 3.80 18.44 -15.90
C LEU A 292 3.65 17.00 -15.39
N PRO A 293 4.31 16.64 -14.27
CA PRO A 293 4.18 15.32 -13.69
C PRO A 293 2.74 14.98 -13.31
N ILE A 294 2.29 13.78 -13.72
CA ILE A 294 1.06 13.18 -13.20
C ILE A 294 1.41 12.40 -11.94
N ARG A 295 1.00 12.92 -10.77
CA ARG A 295 1.39 12.44 -9.43
C ARG A 295 0.55 11.27 -8.95
N GLN A 296 -0.73 11.25 -9.31
CA GLN A 296 -1.68 10.24 -8.86
C GLN A 296 -2.66 9.93 -9.98
N THR A 297 -3.05 8.66 -10.07
CA THR A 297 -4.01 8.19 -11.06
C THR A 297 -5.17 7.46 -10.38
N ALA A 298 -6.29 7.32 -11.10
CA ALA A 298 -7.40 6.46 -10.69
C ALA A 298 -8.09 5.88 -11.94
N ILE A 299 -8.67 4.69 -11.80
CA ILE A 299 -9.40 4.00 -12.88
C ILE A 299 -10.78 3.64 -12.35
N SER A 300 -11.82 3.89 -13.14
CA SER A 300 -13.19 3.50 -12.80
C SER A 300 -13.39 1.98 -12.85
N SER A 301 -14.36 1.47 -12.08
CA SER A 301 -14.65 0.02 -12.00
C SER A 301 -15.06 -0.61 -13.33
N ASP A 302 -15.74 0.16 -14.18
CA ASP A 302 -16.16 -0.22 -15.53
C ASP A 302 -15.05 -0.04 -16.58
N LEU A 303 -13.89 0.51 -16.18
CA LEU A 303 -12.73 0.84 -17.02
C LEU A 303 -12.99 1.92 -18.08
N SER A 304 -14.13 2.63 -18.02
CA SER A 304 -14.47 3.65 -19.00
C SER A 304 -13.72 4.95 -18.78
N ILE A 305 -13.30 5.24 -17.54
CA ILE A 305 -12.67 6.50 -17.14
C ILE A 305 -11.32 6.25 -16.50
N VAL A 306 -10.35 7.06 -16.92
CA VAL A 306 -9.05 7.18 -16.27
C VAL A 306 -8.83 8.64 -15.86
N LEU A 307 -8.45 8.84 -14.60
CA LEU A 307 -8.14 10.14 -14.03
C LEU A 307 -6.64 10.26 -13.73
N GLY A 308 -6.07 11.44 -13.98
CA GLY A 308 -4.71 11.78 -13.62
C GLY A 308 -4.65 13.16 -12.97
N VAL A 309 -3.95 13.28 -11.84
CA VAL A 309 -3.75 14.55 -11.15
C VAL A 309 -2.34 15.06 -11.45
N SER A 310 -2.28 16.25 -12.05
CA SER A 310 -1.04 16.95 -12.41
C SER A 310 -0.52 17.80 -11.25
N GLU A 311 0.78 18.10 -11.27
CA GLU A 311 1.48 18.87 -10.22
C GLU A 311 0.95 20.30 -10.03
N ASP A 312 0.37 20.90 -11.07
CA ASP A 312 -0.32 22.20 -11.02
C ASP A 312 -1.72 22.13 -10.37
N GLY A 313 -2.15 20.95 -9.91
CA GLY A 313 -3.48 20.72 -9.35
C GLY A 313 -4.56 20.43 -10.38
N THR A 314 -4.22 20.39 -11.68
CA THR A 314 -5.19 20.06 -12.74
C THR A 314 -5.56 18.57 -12.69
N ILE A 315 -6.86 18.27 -12.76
CA ILE A 315 -7.38 16.89 -12.87
C ILE A 315 -7.76 16.60 -14.32
N TRP A 316 -7.04 15.66 -14.92
CA TRP A 316 -7.28 15.18 -16.29
C TRP A 316 -8.23 13.99 -16.26
N ARG A 317 -9.25 14.02 -17.13
CA ARG A 317 -10.21 12.92 -17.31
C ARG A 317 -10.16 12.42 -18.75
N TYR A 318 -9.83 11.15 -18.91
CA TYR A 318 -9.90 10.42 -20.17
C TYR A 318 -11.09 9.47 -20.14
N SER A 319 -11.87 9.42 -21.22
CA SER A 319 -13.03 8.55 -21.38
C SER A 319 -12.80 7.52 -22.50
N ASN A 320 -13.54 6.41 -22.49
CA ASN A 320 -13.47 5.33 -23.48
C ASN A 320 -12.09 4.69 -23.61
N VAL A 321 -11.42 4.48 -22.48
CA VAL A 321 -10.06 3.89 -22.42
C VAL A 321 -10.06 2.37 -22.75
N SER A 322 -11.22 1.81 -23.08
CA SER A 322 -11.48 0.39 -23.33
C SER A 322 -11.99 0.06 -24.75
N SER A 323 -12.14 1.04 -25.64
CA SER A 323 -12.70 0.81 -26.99
C SER A 323 -11.61 0.56 -28.04
N GLU A 324 -10.96 -0.61 -27.97
CA GLU A 324 -10.43 -1.34 -29.13
C GLU A 324 -10.65 -2.84 -28.91
#